data_AF-A0A377J6U7-F1
#
_entry.id   AF-A0A377J6U7-F1
#
_cell.length_a   1.000
_cell.length_b   1.000
_cell.length_c   1.000
_cell.angle_alpha   90.00
_cell.angle_beta   90.00
_cell.angle_gamma   90.00
#
_symmetry.space_group_name_H-M   'P 1'
#
loop_
_entity.id
_entity.type
_entity.pdbx_description
1 polymer ?
#
loop_
_entity_poly.entity_id
_entity_poly.type
_entity_poly.pdbx_seq_one_letter_code
_entity_poly.pdbx_strand_id
1 'polypeptide(L)'
;MPDNKNQQILNAIKQEFKQDEKMLENAFKLERLVKKYKYWLIALAVILLLWLGYRTIYNAMQESRAQKISALYDEFLQNPNNELLQTQLKEQARELYDLYQLSHRDSTHDTQATQSALEELATSANPLVQQLASYDLASLTRKDLDKIGGDLADLAIIQRAYLLLQNESIQEARTLLDTIKVDSTLYGLAAQMKHYGIIKHPLADTLTIKEVQNPTPQNPNSTDNRNDTKLDSTQVDSAQNTGASK
;
A
#
# COMPACT_ATOMS: atom_id res chain seq x y z
N MET A 1 3.75 69.56 -42.51
CA MET A 1 4.06 68.11 -42.58
C MET A 1 2.86 67.34 -43.14
N PRO A 2 2.68 67.27 -44.47
CA PRO A 2 1.60 66.50 -45.11
C PRO A 2 2.04 65.12 -45.66
N ASP A 3 3.35 64.88 -45.85
CA ASP A 3 3.84 63.73 -46.62
C ASP A 3 3.79 62.38 -45.88
N ASN A 4 3.77 62.38 -44.55
CA ASN A 4 3.73 61.13 -43.76
C ASN A 4 2.36 60.43 -43.85
N LYS A 5 1.27 61.20 -43.91
CA LYS A 5 -0.10 60.64 -43.94
C LYS A 5 -0.38 59.90 -45.25
N ASN A 6 0.10 60.42 -46.37
CA ASN A 6 -0.05 59.79 -47.68
C ASN A 6 0.78 58.50 -47.80
N GLN A 7 1.99 58.48 -47.23
CA GLN A 7 2.83 57.27 -47.20
C GLN A 7 2.22 56.17 -46.34
N GLN A 8 1.60 56.51 -45.20
CA GLN A 8 0.90 55.54 -44.35
C GLN A 8 -0.33 54.94 -45.04
N ILE A 9 -1.13 55.76 -45.74
CA ILE A 9 -2.30 55.28 -46.49
C ILE A 9 -1.84 54.34 -47.62
N LEU A 10 -0.80 54.70 -48.36
CA LEU A 10 -0.25 53.85 -49.43
C LEU A 10 0.34 52.54 -48.90
N ASN A 11 0.95 52.55 -47.71
CA ASN A 11 1.47 51.34 -47.07
C ASN A 11 0.35 50.45 -46.53
N ALA A 12 -0.70 51.03 -45.94
CA ALA A 12 -1.88 50.29 -45.49
C ALA A 12 -2.59 49.61 -46.67
N ILE A 13 -2.83 50.35 -47.75
CA ILE A 13 -3.43 49.81 -48.99
C ILE A 13 -2.57 48.68 -49.56
N LYS A 14 -1.24 48.85 -49.62
CA LYS A 14 -0.32 47.78 -50.08
C LYS A 14 -0.34 46.55 -49.17
N GLN A 15 -0.55 46.73 -47.88
CA GLN A 15 -0.60 45.63 -46.92
C GLN A 15 -1.91 44.85 -47.03
N GLU A 16 -3.03 45.54 -47.22
CA GLU A 16 -4.33 44.93 -47.53
C GLU A 16 -4.26 44.12 -48.83
N PHE A 17 -3.69 44.68 -49.91
CA PHE A 17 -3.50 43.95 -51.16
C PHE A 17 -2.61 42.70 -51.00
N LYS A 18 -1.54 42.78 -50.20
CA LYS A 18 -0.69 41.61 -49.90
C LYS A 18 -1.40 40.57 -49.04
N GLN A 19 -2.31 40.99 -48.17
CA GLN A 19 -3.10 40.08 -47.35
C GLN A 19 -4.16 39.35 -48.19
N ASP A 20 -4.80 40.08 -49.10
CA ASP A 20 -5.77 39.52 -50.05
C ASP A 20 -5.10 38.57 -51.05
N GLU A 21 -3.91 38.91 -51.54
CA GLU A 21 -3.11 38.04 -52.40
C GLU A 21 -2.75 36.73 -51.68
N LYS A 22 -2.34 36.79 -50.41
CA LYS A 22 -2.09 35.60 -49.59
C LYS A 22 -3.35 34.78 -49.31
N MET A 23 -4.49 35.44 -49.11
CA MET A 23 -5.77 34.76 -48.91
C MET A 23 -6.18 34.00 -50.17
N LEU A 24 -6.02 34.62 -51.35
CA LEU A 24 -6.29 34.00 -52.64
C LEU A 24 -5.28 32.88 -52.95
N GLU A 25 -3.99 33.10 -52.69
CA GLU A 25 -2.97 32.07 -52.87
C GLU A 25 -3.25 30.84 -51.99
N ASN A 26 -3.66 31.06 -50.74
CA ASN A 26 -4.08 29.98 -49.84
C ASN A 26 -5.37 29.31 -50.30
N ALA A 27 -6.34 30.05 -50.83
CA ALA A 27 -7.58 29.48 -51.39
C ALA A 27 -7.29 28.61 -52.63
N PHE A 28 -6.42 29.06 -53.53
CA PHE A 28 -5.98 28.27 -54.70
C PHE A 28 -5.14 27.05 -54.30
N LYS A 29 -4.27 27.16 -53.29
CA LYS A 29 -3.56 26.00 -52.72
C LYS A 29 -4.55 25.00 -52.14
N LEU A 30 -5.56 25.46 -51.39
CA LEU A 30 -6.60 24.62 -50.82
C LEU A 30 -7.41 23.93 -51.92
N GLU A 31 -7.80 24.64 -52.98
CA GLU A 31 -8.51 24.07 -54.12
C GLU A 31 -7.69 22.97 -54.81
N ARG A 32 -6.38 23.19 -55.02
CA ARG A 32 -5.49 22.19 -55.61
C ARG A 32 -5.31 20.96 -54.71
N LEU A 33 -5.22 21.16 -53.39
CA LEU A 33 -5.17 20.07 -52.41
C LEU A 33 -6.48 19.29 -52.37
N VAL A 34 -7.63 19.98 -52.36
CA VAL A 34 -8.96 19.35 -52.38
C VAL A 34 -9.16 18.54 -53.66
N LYS A 35 -8.78 19.08 -54.82
CA LYS A 35 -8.88 18.35 -56.10
C LYS A 35 -7.96 17.13 -56.16
N LYS A 36 -6.72 17.25 -55.66
CA LYS A 36 -5.73 16.15 -55.69
C LYS A 36 -6.07 15.04 -54.68
N TYR A 37 -6.59 15.41 -53.51
CA TYR A 37 -6.84 14.48 -52.40
C TYR A 37 -8.34 14.25 -52.14
N LYS A 38 -9.23 14.51 -53.11
CA LYS A 38 -10.69 14.44 -52.91
C LYS A 38 -11.14 13.13 -52.26
N TYR A 39 -10.58 12.00 -52.69
CA TYR A 39 -10.91 10.68 -52.15
C TYR A 39 -10.39 10.49 -50.72
N TRP A 40 -9.20 11.02 -50.42
CA TRP A 40 -8.61 10.98 -49.07
C TRP A 40 -9.36 11.90 -48.10
N LEU A 41 -9.80 13.08 -48.54
CA LEU A 41 -10.61 13.98 -47.72
C LEU A 41 -11.99 13.40 -47.41
N ILE A 42 -12.62 12.73 -48.39
CA ILE A 42 -13.89 12.02 -48.18
C ILE A 42 -13.68 10.85 -47.22
N ALA A 43 -12.62 10.04 -47.41
CA ALA A 43 -12.30 8.95 -46.49
C ALA A 43 -12.07 9.46 -45.06
N LEU A 44 -11.32 10.56 -44.90
CA LEU A 44 -11.10 11.18 -43.60
C LEU A 44 -12.42 11.68 -42.97
N ALA A 45 -13.28 12.33 -43.75
CA ALA A 45 -14.60 12.78 -43.28
C ALA A 45 -15.48 11.62 -42.83
N VAL A 46 -15.51 10.52 -43.58
CA VAL A 46 -16.26 9.30 -43.22
C VAL A 46 -15.70 8.68 -41.93
N ILE A 47 -14.38 8.60 -41.78
CA ILE A 47 -13.73 8.10 -40.55
C ILE A 47 -14.09 8.98 -39.35
N LEU A 48 -14.07 10.31 -39.50
CA LEU A 48 -14.48 11.23 -38.44
C LEU A 48 -15.94 11.02 -38.03
N LEU A 49 -16.85 10.87 -39.00
CA LEU A 49 -18.27 10.62 -38.73
C LEU A 49 -18.48 9.27 -38.03
N LEU A 50 -17.79 8.21 -38.47
CA LEU A 50 -17.83 6.90 -37.82
C LEU A 50 -17.30 6.96 -36.39
N TRP A 51 -16.19 7.65 -36.17
CA TRP A 51 -15.62 7.83 -34.83
C TRP A 51 -16.57 8.58 -33.90
N LEU A 52 -17.19 9.67 -34.39
CA LEU A 52 -18.14 10.45 -33.61
C LEU A 52 -19.40 9.64 -33.27
N GLY A 53 -19.95 8.93 -34.25
CA GLY A 53 -21.11 8.04 -34.06
C GLY A 53 -20.81 6.87 -33.13
N TYR A 54 -19.63 6.27 -33.25
CA TYR A 54 -19.19 5.22 -32.33
C TYR A 54 -19.09 5.73 -30.89
N ARG A 55 -18.47 6.91 -30.69
CA ARG A 55 -18.29 7.49 -29.35
C ARG A 55 -19.63 7.81 -28.67
N THR A 56 -20.60 8.38 -29.40
CA THR A 56 -21.91 8.73 -28.82
C THR A 56 -22.71 7.49 -28.42
N ILE A 57 -22.76 6.48 -29.28
CA ILE A 57 -23.44 5.21 -29.00
C ILE A 57 -22.74 4.49 -27.83
N TYR A 58 -21.41 4.43 -27.84
CA TYR A 58 -20.62 3.78 -26.80
C TYR A 58 -20.83 4.43 -25.43
N ASN A 59 -20.81 5.76 -25.35
CA ASN A 59 -21.01 6.48 -24.09
C ASN A 59 -22.42 6.31 -23.53
N ALA A 60 -23.46 6.43 -24.36
CA ALA A 60 -24.85 6.24 -23.93
C ALA A 60 -25.09 4.80 -23.43
N MET A 61 -24.47 3.81 -24.08
CA MET A 61 -24.57 2.41 -23.68
C MET A 61 -23.78 2.13 -22.39
N GLN A 62 -22.61 2.76 -22.20
CA GLN A 62 -21.81 2.66 -20.98
C GLN A 62 -22.56 3.18 -19.75
N GLU A 63 -23.17 4.38 -19.84
CA GLU A 63 -23.93 4.97 -18.72
C GLU A 63 -25.13 4.11 -18.34
N SER A 64 -25.90 3.64 -19.35
CA SER A 64 -27.04 2.75 -19.10
C SER A 64 -26.59 1.41 -18.52
N ARG A 65 -25.46 0.85 -18.99
CA ARG A 65 -24.91 -0.40 -18.45
C ARG A 65 -24.45 -0.22 -17.00
N ALA A 66 -23.76 0.87 -16.68
CA ALA A 66 -23.31 1.15 -15.32
C ALA A 66 -24.50 1.25 -14.35
N GLN A 67 -25.56 2.00 -14.71
CA GLN A 67 -26.77 2.11 -13.90
C GLN A 67 -27.47 0.76 -13.69
N LYS A 68 -27.55 -0.06 -14.74
CA LYS A 68 -28.13 -1.41 -14.65
C LYS A 68 -27.34 -2.32 -13.73
N ILE A 69 -26.00 -2.29 -13.84
CA ILE A 69 -25.11 -3.10 -12.98
C ILE A 69 -25.23 -2.64 -11.53
N SER A 70 -25.26 -1.33 -11.26
CA SER A 70 -25.46 -0.81 -9.89
C SER A 70 -26.80 -1.25 -9.31
N ALA A 71 -27.90 -1.11 -10.06
CA ALA A 71 -29.21 -1.57 -9.60
C ALA A 71 -29.27 -3.08 -9.36
N LEU A 72 -28.66 -3.88 -10.25
CA LEU A 72 -28.54 -5.33 -10.10
C LEU A 72 -27.73 -5.69 -8.85
N TYR A 73 -26.65 -4.96 -8.58
CA TYR A 73 -25.82 -5.16 -7.39
C TYR A 73 -26.58 -4.81 -6.11
N ASP A 74 -27.33 -3.70 -6.09
CA ASP A 74 -28.16 -3.31 -4.96
C ASP A 74 -29.27 -4.33 -4.67
N GLU A 75 -29.88 -4.91 -5.71
CA GLU A 75 -30.88 -5.96 -5.57
C GLU A 75 -30.24 -7.27 -5.07
N PHE A 76 -29.06 -7.59 -5.57
CA PHE A 76 -28.27 -8.73 -5.12
C PHE A 76 -27.88 -8.62 -3.64
N LEU A 77 -27.43 -7.45 -3.17
CA LEU A 77 -27.12 -7.22 -1.76
C LEU A 77 -28.33 -7.38 -0.83
N GLN A 78 -29.53 -7.05 -1.32
CA GLN A 78 -30.77 -7.26 -0.57
C GLN A 78 -31.20 -8.74 -0.55
N ASN A 79 -30.88 -9.50 -1.61
CA ASN A 79 -31.28 -10.89 -1.79
C ASN A 79 -30.09 -11.78 -2.23
N PRO A 80 -29.08 -11.98 -1.35
CA PRO A 80 -27.83 -12.65 -1.74
C PRO A 80 -28.02 -14.14 -2.09
N ASN A 81 -29.06 -14.78 -1.55
CA ASN A 81 -29.38 -16.19 -1.80
C ASN A 81 -30.12 -16.43 -3.13
N ASN A 82 -30.34 -15.40 -3.94
CA ASN A 82 -31.01 -15.54 -5.22
C ASN A 82 -30.01 -15.93 -6.33
N GLU A 83 -30.02 -17.21 -6.72
CA GLU A 83 -29.15 -17.78 -7.76
C GLU A 83 -29.25 -17.07 -9.13
N LEU A 84 -30.41 -16.50 -9.47
CA LEU A 84 -30.58 -15.74 -10.70
C LEU A 84 -29.79 -14.43 -10.66
N LEU A 85 -29.83 -13.71 -9.54
CA LEU A 85 -29.10 -12.45 -9.37
C LEU A 85 -27.59 -12.70 -9.35
N GLN A 86 -27.14 -13.79 -8.73
CA GLN A 86 -25.74 -14.21 -8.75
C GLN A 86 -25.24 -14.47 -10.17
N THR A 87 -26.01 -15.25 -10.95
CA THR A 87 -25.64 -15.59 -12.33
C THR A 87 -25.59 -14.33 -13.20
N GLN A 88 -26.60 -13.47 -13.10
CA GLN A 88 -26.66 -12.21 -13.83
C GLN A 88 -25.51 -11.28 -13.47
N LEU A 89 -25.16 -11.17 -12.19
CA LEU A 89 -24.05 -10.31 -11.75
C LEU A 89 -22.70 -10.88 -12.19
N LYS A 90 -22.51 -12.20 -12.14
CA LYS A 90 -21.30 -12.87 -12.63
C LYS A 90 -21.09 -12.68 -14.14
N GLU A 91 -22.16 -12.74 -14.94
CA GLU A 91 -22.10 -12.52 -16.39
C GLU A 91 -21.91 -11.04 -16.76
N GLN A 92 -22.63 -10.14 -16.09
CA GLN A 92 -22.62 -8.71 -16.45
C GLN A 92 -21.47 -7.93 -15.81
N ALA A 93 -21.02 -8.34 -14.62
CA ALA A 93 -20.06 -7.63 -13.79
C ALA A 93 -19.21 -8.58 -12.92
N ARG A 94 -18.46 -9.46 -13.59
CA ARG A 94 -17.56 -10.44 -12.94
C ARG A 94 -16.66 -9.84 -11.87
N GLU A 95 -16.07 -8.67 -12.12
CA GLU A 95 -15.16 -8.01 -11.17
C GLU A 95 -15.85 -7.63 -9.85
N LEU A 96 -17.11 -7.19 -9.90
CA LEU A 96 -17.88 -6.83 -8.71
C LEU A 96 -18.32 -8.08 -7.94
N TYR A 97 -18.68 -9.13 -8.67
CA TYR A 97 -19.00 -10.43 -8.08
C TYR A 97 -17.78 -11.02 -7.35
N ASP A 98 -16.60 -10.97 -7.98
CA ASP A 98 -15.37 -11.49 -7.39
C ASP A 98 -14.97 -10.69 -6.14
N LEU A 99 -15.15 -9.37 -6.14
CA LEU A 99 -14.93 -8.52 -4.96
C LEU A 99 -15.94 -8.81 -3.83
N TYR A 100 -17.21 -9.04 -4.18
CA TYR A 100 -18.21 -9.46 -3.21
C TYR A 100 -17.82 -10.79 -2.57
N GLN A 101 -17.44 -11.79 -3.37
CA GLN A 101 -17.02 -13.09 -2.86
C GLN A 101 -15.79 -13.01 -1.97
N LEU A 102 -14.85 -12.11 -2.29
CA LEU A 102 -13.68 -11.88 -1.46
C LEU A 102 -14.05 -11.26 -0.10
N SER A 103 -14.99 -10.31 -0.08
CA SER A 103 -15.39 -9.56 1.13
C SER A 103 -16.37 -10.31 2.04
N HIS A 104 -17.27 -11.11 1.47
CA HIS A 104 -18.30 -11.86 2.19
C HIS A 104 -17.90 -13.33 2.42
N ARG A 105 -16.62 -13.65 2.25
CA ARG A 105 -16.09 -14.96 2.61
C ARG A 105 -16.17 -15.12 4.12
N ASP A 106 -17.14 -15.89 4.57
CA ASP A 106 -17.17 -16.38 5.93
C ASP A 106 -15.91 -17.19 6.18
N SER A 107 -15.22 -16.88 7.28
CA SER A 107 -14.12 -17.70 7.82
C SER A 107 -14.70 -18.99 8.40
N THR A 108 -15.40 -19.76 7.57
CA THR A 108 -15.89 -21.08 7.94
C THR A 108 -14.69 -21.97 8.29
N HIS A 109 -14.88 -22.89 9.23
CA HIS A 109 -13.84 -23.85 9.60
C HIS A 109 -13.47 -24.83 8.46
N ASP A 110 -14.15 -24.75 7.32
CA ASP A 110 -13.80 -25.53 6.13
C ASP A 110 -12.67 -24.84 5.35
N THR A 111 -11.45 -25.22 5.70
CA THR A 111 -10.22 -24.75 5.06
C THR A 111 -10.14 -25.15 3.59
N GLN A 112 -10.77 -26.25 3.19
CA GLN A 112 -10.69 -26.75 1.82
C GLN A 112 -11.62 -25.99 0.89
N ALA A 113 -12.87 -25.75 1.31
CA ALA A 113 -13.80 -24.89 0.57
C ALA A 113 -13.24 -23.46 0.42
N THR A 114 -12.63 -22.93 1.49
CA THR A 114 -11.99 -21.61 1.48
C THR A 114 -10.80 -21.56 0.52
N GLN A 115 -9.97 -22.60 0.49
CA GLN A 115 -8.83 -22.68 -0.42
C GLN A 115 -9.28 -22.70 -1.89
N SER A 116 -10.23 -23.54 -2.26
CA SER A 116 -10.72 -23.62 -3.64
C SER A 116 -11.35 -22.32 -4.12
N ALA A 117 -12.08 -21.61 -3.25
CA ALA A 117 -12.63 -20.30 -3.58
C ALA A 117 -11.52 -19.25 -3.82
N LEU A 118 -10.45 -19.28 -3.01
CA LEU A 118 -9.29 -18.40 -3.18
C LEU A 118 -8.50 -18.69 -4.45
N GLU A 119 -8.38 -19.96 -4.85
CA GLU A 119 -7.75 -20.35 -6.12
C GLU A 119 -8.52 -19.78 -7.32
N GLU A 120 -9.85 -19.79 -7.30
CA GLU A 120 -10.67 -19.15 -8.34
C GLU A 120 -10.42 -17.63 -8.36
N LEU A 121 -10.46 -16.97 -7.21
CA LEU A 121 -10.30 -15.52 -7.07
C LEU A 121 -8.88 -15.04 -7.42
N ALA A 122 -7.85 -15.87 -7.20
CA ALA A 122 -6.46 -15.59 -7.60
C ALA A 122 -6.26 -15.59 -9.12
N THR A 123 -7.29 -15.98 -9.90
CA THR A 123 -7.32 -15.87 -11.37
C THR A 123 -8.29 -14.80 -11.87
N SER A 124 -8.86 -13.99 -10.96
CA SER A 124 -9.78 -12.91 -11.31
C SER A 124 -9.12 -11.88 -12.24
N ALA A 125 -9.93 -11.28 -13.12
CA ALA A 125 -9.51 -10.17 -13.97
C ALA A 125 -9.24 -8.88 -13.17
N ASN A 126 -9.80 -8.75 -11.97
CA ASN A 126 -9.59 -7.59 -11.11
C ASN A 126 -8.23 -7.70 -10.38
N PRO A 127 -7.26 -6.81 -10.64
CA PRO A 127 -5.91 -6.92 -10.07
C PRO A 127 -5.90 -6.88 -8.54
N LEU A 128 -6.79 -6.09 -7.92
CA LEU A 128 -6.87 -5.99 -6.46
C LEU A 128 -7.37 -7.29 -5.85
N VAL A 129 -8.44 -7.87 -6.41
CA VAL A 129 -8.97 -9.16 -5.98
C VAL A 129 -7.94 -10.25 -6.18
N GLN A 130 -7.28 -10.27 -7.34
CA GLN A 130 -6.25 -11.23 -7.66
C GLN A 130 -5.11 -11.21 -6.64
N GLN A 131 -4.58 -10.03 -6.36
CA GLN A 131 -3.43 -9.86 -5.46
C GLN A 131 -3.79 -10.23 -4.02
N LEU A 132 -4.97 -9.81 -3.55
CA LEU A 132 -5.42 -10.07 -2.19
C LEU A 132 -5.79 -11.56 -2.00
N ALA A 133 -6.47 -12.17 -2.97
CA ALA A 133 -6.76 -13.60 -2.97
C ALA A 133 -5.49 -14.45 -3.03
N SER A 134 -4.50 -14.05 -3.84
CA SER A 134 -3.20 -14.74 -3.90
C SER A 134 -2.46 -14.68 -2.57
N TYR A 135 -2.47 -13.51 -1.91
CA TYR A 135 -1.89 -13.35 -0.58
C TYR A 135 -2.63 -14.20 0.46
N ASP A 136 -3.97 -14.14 0.49
CA ASP A 136 -4.79 -14.96 1.39
C ASP A 136 -4.53 -16.45 1.20
N LEU A 137 -4.41 -16.92 -0.05
CA LEU A 137 -4.13 -18.31 -0.38
C LEU A 137 -2.75 -18.73 0.11
N ALA A 138 -1.73 -17.90 -0.14
CA ALA A 138 -0.37 -18.14 0.32
C ALA A 138 -0.30 -18.15 1.86
N SER A 139 -1.01 -17.23 2.51
CA SER A 139 -1.14 -17.12 3.96
C SER A 139 -1.82 -18.34 4.58
N LEU A 140 -2.94 -18.79 4.01
CA LEU A 140 -3.71 -19.94 4.45
C LEU A 140 -2.91 -21.24 4.32
N THR A 141 -2.28 -21.46 3.16
CA THR A 141 -1.49 -22.66 2.88
C THR A 141 -0.08 -22.61 3.49
N ARG A 142 0.35 -21.44 3.97
CA ARG A 142 1.71 -21.14 4.45
C ARG A 142 2.79 -21.43 3.41
N LYS A 143 2.46 -21.32 2.13
CA LYS A 143 3.32 -21.60 0.97
C LYS A 143 3.28 -20.43 0.00
N ASP A 144 4.30 -20.34 -0.85
CA ASP A 144 4.33 -19.38 -1.97
C ASP A 144 4.26 -17.88 -1.58
N LEU A 145 4.43 -17.54 -0.29
CA LEU A 145 4.49 -16.15 0.16
C LEU A 145 5.66 -15.37 -0.49
N ASP A 146 6.69 -16.06 -0.96
CA ASP A 146 7.81 -15.49 -1.71
C ASP A 146 7.43 -14.97 -3.09
N LYS A 147 6.31 -15.44 -3.63
CA LYS A 147 5.78 -15.02 -4.93
C LYS A 147 4.85 -13.81 -4.84
N ILE A 148 4.47 -13.40 -3.62
CA ILE A 148 3.63 -12.23 -3.41
C ILE A 148 4.47 -10.97 -3.64
N GLY A 149 4.09 -10.20 -4.66
CA GLY A 149 4.73 -8.95 -5.06
C GLY A 149 3.84 -7.72 -4.84
N GLY A 150 4.29 -6.59 -5.39
CA GLY A 150 3.55 -5.33 -5.36
C GLY A 150 3.35 -4.79 -3.94
N ASP A 151 2.21 -4.15 -3.72
CA ASP A 151 1.88 -3.47 -2.45
C ASP A 151 1.80 -4.39 -1.23
N LEU A 152 1.69 -5.72 -1.43
CA LEU A 152 1.63 -6.71 -0.35
C LEU A 152 2.97 -7.43 -0.11
N ALA A 153 4.03 -7.08 -0.85
CA ALA A 153 5.33 -7.77 -0.74
C ALA A 153 5.94 -7.68 0.66
N ASP A 154 5.94 -6.50 1.26
CA ASP A 154 6.48 -6.30 2.62
C ASP A 154 5.65 -7.05 3.66
N LEU A 155 4.32 -7.10 3.49
CA LEU A 155 3.44 -7.86 4.36
C LEU A 155 3.74 -9.37 4.26
N ALA A 156 3.95 -9.87 3.05
CA ALA A 156 4.35 -11.25 2.82
C ALA A 156 5.73 -11.57 3.44
N ILE A 157 6.69 -10.63 3.38
CA ILE A 157 7.99 -10.75 4.06
C ILE A 157 7.80 -10.87 5.58
N ILE A 158 6.99 -9.98 6.17
CA ILE A 158 6.67 -10.02 7.61
C ILE A 158 6.09 -11.38 8.00
N GLN A 159 5.12 -11.89 7.24
CA GLN A 159 4.50 -13.17 7.54
C GLN A 159 5.46 -14.35 7.37
N ARG A 160 6.32 -14.34 6.34
CA ARG A 160 7.37 -15.35 6.17
C ARG A 160 8.36 -15.34 7.32
N ALA A 161 8.81 -14.15 7.74
CA ALA A 161 9.70 -14.00 8.89
C ALA A 161 9.04 -14.57 10.16
N TYR A 162 7.74 -14.30 10.36
CA TYR A 162 6.98 -14.89 11.46
C TYR A 162 6.96 -16.44 11.42
N LEU A 163 6.73 -17.04 10.26
CA LEU A 163 6.78 -18.51 10.10
C LEU A 163 8.18 -19.07 10.37
N LEU A 164 9.24 -18.40 9.93
CA LEU A 164 10.63 -18.78 10.23
C LEU A 164 10.94 -18.70 11.73
N LEU A 165 10.43 -17.68 12.43
CA LEU A 165 10.55 -17.54 13.88
C LEU A 165 9.81 -18.66 14.62
N GLN A 166 8.63 -19.09 14.15
CA GLN A 166 7.94 -20.26 14.69
C GLN A 166 8.77 -21.55 14.55
N ASN A 167 9.51 -21.68 13.45
CA ASN A 167 10.38 -22.80 13.14
C ASN A 167 11.82 -22.63 13.68
N GLU A 168 12.04 -21.72 14.64
CA GLU A 168 13.32 -21.47 15.31
C GLU A 168 14.47 -21.02 14.38
N SER A 169 14.15 -20.65 13.13
CA SER A 169 15.09 -20.21 12.09
C SER A 169 15.35 -18.70 12.18
N ILE A 170 15.87 -18.26 13.33
CA ILE A 170 15.94 -16.83 13.71
C ILE A 170 16.81 -16.00 12.75
N GLN A 171 17.97 -16.52 12.34
CA GLN A 171 18.89 -15.76 11.48
C GLN A 171 18.33 -15.54 10.08
N GLU A 172 17.64 -16.54 9.52
CA GLU A 172 16.95 -16.42 8.25
C GLU A 172 15.80 -15.41 8.33
N ALA A 173 15.02 -15.46 9.42
CA ALA A 173 13.96 -14.48 9.66
C ALA A 173 14.50 -13.05 9.71
N ARG A 174 15.60 -12.82 10.43
CA ARG A 174 16.24 -11.50 10.54
C ARG A 174 16.77 -11.01 9.19
N THR A 175 17.41 -11.90 8.43
CA THR A 175 17.91 -11.59 7.09
C THR A 175 16.77 -11.20 6.16
N LEU A 176 15.63 -11.89 6.26
CA LEU A 176 14.45 -11.57 5.46
C LEU A 176 13.85 -10.21 5.86
N LEU A 177 13.76 -9.91 7.16
CA LEU A 177 13.27 -8.62 7.65
C LEU A 177 14.17 -7.44 7.22
N ASP A 178 15.48 -7.67 7.05
CA ASP A 178 16.42 -6.65 6.56
C ASP A 178 16.21 -6.27 5.09
N THR A 179 15.42 -7.04 4.34
CA THR A 179 15.05 -6.70 2.95
C THR A 179 13.95 -5.63 2.87
N ILE A 180 13.20 -5.41 3.95
CA ILE A 180 12.16 -4.37 4.01
C ILE A 180 12.84 -3.00 4.04
N LYS A 181 12.47 -2.15 3.08
CA LYS A 181 13.04 -0.81 2.95
C LYS A 181 12.58 0.12 4.07
N VAL A 182 13.40 1.12 4.37
CA VAL A 182 13.17 2.09 5.45
C VAL A 182 11.96 3.00 5.18
N ASP A 183 11.59 3.20 3.91
CA ASP A 183 10.41 3.96 3.49
C ASP A 183 9.10 3.17 3.59
N SER A 184 9.16 1.87 3.87
CA SER A 184 7.98 1.03 4.07
C SER A 184 7.22 1.42 5.33
N THR A 185 5.89 1.40 5.26
CA THR A 185 5.01 1.55 6.42
C THR A 185 5.20 0.43 7.45
N LEU A 186 5.68 -0.75 7.00
CA LEU A 186 5.92 -1.92 7.84
C LEU A 186 7.36 -1.98 8.39
N TYR A 187 8.23 -1.03 8.04
CA TYR A 187 9.63 -1.02 8.50
C TYR A 187 9.73 -1.01 10.03
N GLY A 188 8.91 -0.20 10.70
CA GLY A 188 8.88 -0.14 12.17
C GLY A 188 8.52 -1.49 12.82
N LEU A 189 7.59 -2.23 12.21
CA LEU A 189 7.22 -3.57 12.64
C LEU A 189 8.38 -4.56 12.38
N ALA A 190 9.01 -4.49 11.20
CA ALA A 190 10.15 -5.32 10.86
C ALA A 190 11.33 -5.16 11.84
N ALA A 191 11.66 -3.91 12.18
CA ALA A 191 12.72 -3.58 13.13
C ALA A 191 12.43 -4.15 14.53
N GLN A 192 11.17 -4.06 14.99
CA GLN A 192 10.73 -4.65 16.25
C GLN A 192 10.79 -6.17 16.22
N MET A 193 10.27 -6.81 15.16
CA MET A 193 10.32 -8.27 15.01
C MET A 193 11.75 -8.81 14.98
N LYS A 194 12.70 -8.07 14.39
CA LYS A 194 14.12 -8.43 14.41
C LYS A 194 14.70 -8.53 15.83
N HIS A 195 14.24 -7.66 16.72
CA HIS A 195 14.73 -7.56 18.11
C HIS A 195 13.96 -8.48 19.07
N TYR A 196 12.64 -8.54 18.93
CA TYR A 196 11.73 -9.14 19.92
C TYR A 196 10.96 -10.36 19.43
N GLY A 197 11.10 -10.76 18.16
CA GLY A 197 10.29 -11.82 17.52
C GLY A 197 10.47 -13.24 18.07
N ILE A 198 11.12 -13.41 19.22
CA ILE A 198 11.39 -14.71 19.83
C ILE A 198 10.29 -15.00 20.86
N ILE A 199 9.25 -15.73 20.45
CA ILE A 199 8.09 -16.03 21.30
C ILE A 199 8.43 -17.02 22.44
N LYS A 200 9.54 -17.76 22.34
CA LYS A 200 9.96 -18.78 23.34
C LYS A 200 11.11 -18.38 24.27
N HIS A 201 11.72 -17.21 24.12
CA HIS A 201 12.78 -16.76 25.03
C HIS A 201 12.52 -15.33 25.49
N PRO A 202 12.18 -15.07 26.77
CA PRO A 202 12.42 -13.75 27.33
C PRO A 202 13.90 -13.45 27.13
N LEU A 203 14.22 -12.18 26.88
CA LEU A 203 15.57 -11.63 26.67
C LEU A 203 16.44 -11.79 27.93
N ALA A 204 16.71 -13.03 28.31
CA ALA A 204 17.66 -13.36 29.36
C ALA A 204 19.07 -13.20 28.78
N ASP A 205 19.85 -12.39 29.49
CA ASP A 205 21.32 -12.48 29.56
C ASP A 205 22.18 -11.55 28.71
N THR A 206 21.65 -10.48 28.09
CA THR A 206 22.53 -9.42 27.52
C THR A 206 22.26 -8.00 27.99
N LEU A 207 21.38 -7.78 28.97
CA LEU A 207 21.37 -6.53 29.74
C LEU A 207 22.12 -6.73 31.06
N THR A 208 23.44 -6.86 30.99
CA THR A 208 24.27 -6.58 32.16
C THR A 208 24.22 -5.08 32.41
N ILE A 209 23.24 -4.63 33.20
CA ILE A 209 23.32 -3.31 33.80
C ILE A 209 24.50 -3.38 34.78
N LYS A 210 25.65 -2.82 34.37
CA LYS A 210 26.69 -2.48 35.34
C LYS A 210 26.11 -1.43 36.24
N GLU A 211 25.80 -1.81 37.47
CA GLU A 211 25.51 -0.88 38.55
C GLU A 211 26.68 0.11 38.64
N VAL A 212 26.39 1.39 38.38
CA VAL A 212 27.35 2.46 38.58
C VAL A 212 27.52 2.60 40.08
N GLN A 213 28.63 2.07 40.61
CA GLN A 213 29.05 2.35 41.98
C GLN A 213 29.18 3.86 42.15
N ASN A 214 28.30 4.41 42.98
CA ASN A 214 28.37 5.80 43.41
C ASN A 214 29.66 5.96 44.24
N PRO A 215 30.59 6.88 43.90
CA PRO A 215 31.75 7.11 44.73
C PRO A 215 31.32 7.64 46.10
N THR A 216 31.71 6.95 47.16
CA THR A 216 31.54 7.36 48.55
C THR A 216 32.09 8.78 48.75
N PRO A 217 31.36 9.69 49.42
CA PRO A 217 31.84 11.04 49.65
C PRO A 217 33.10 11.02 50.53
N GLN A 218 34.16 11.66 50.03
CA GLN A 218 35.39 11.91 50.77
C GLN A 218 35.10 12.81 51.98
N ASN A 219 35.54 12.35 53.16
CA ASN A 219 35.52 13.08 54.42
C ASN A 219 36.66 14.12 54.48
N PRO A 220 36.38 15.42 54.67
CA PRO A 220 37.39 16.43 54.93
C PRO A 220 37.32 16.86 56.40
N ASN A 221 38.27 16.40 57.22
CA ASN A 221 39.08 17.27 58.09
C ASN A 221 39.87 16.45 59.12
N SER A 222 41.19 16.59 59.02
CA SER A 222 42.13 16.30 60.11
C SER A 222 42.20 17.49 61.07
N THR A 223 42.24 17.21 62.37
CA THR A 223 43.00 17.91 63.44
C THR A 223 42.77 17.10 64.72
N ASP A 224 43.77 16.36 65.19
CA ASP A 224 44.78 16.76 66.18
C ASP A 224 44.27 16.80 67.64
N ASN A 225 45.04 16.07 68.45
CA ASN A 225 45.38 16.28 69.86
C ASN A 225 44.54 15.70 71.02
N ARG A 226 45.30 14.98 71.87
CA ARG A 226 45.28 14.88 73.34
C ARG A 226 44.26 13.97 74.04
N ASN A 227 44.85 12.88 74.58
CA ASN A 227 44.88 12.51 76.00
C ASN A 227 43.57 12.23 76.76
N ASP A 228 43.52 11.02 77.34
CA ASP A 228 43.29 10.73 78.78
C ASP A 228 42.30 9.58 79.07
N THR A 229 42.83 8.59 79.81
CA THR A 229 42.24 7.95 81.01
C THR A 229 41.02 7.02 80.83
N LYS A 230 41.17 5.68 80.89
CA LYS A 230 41.21 4.77 82.08
C LYS A 230 39.81 4.25 82.52
N LEU A 231 39.81 3.00 82.97
CA LEU A 231 38.81 2.25 83.78
C LEU A 231 37.66 1.62 82.99
N ASP A 232 37.58 0.30 82.86
CA ASP A 232 37.35 -0.74 83.89
C ASP A 232 35.88 -0.82 84.35
N SER A 233 35.31 -2.02 84.18
CA SER A 233 34.33 -2.74 85.01
C SER A 233 33.35 -3.53 84.11
N THR A 234 33.32 -4.88 84.14
CA THR A 234 32.62 -5.74 85.13
C THR A 234 31.11 -5.50 85.03
N GLN A 235 30.16 -6.44 84.89
CA GLN A 235 30.06 -7.91 84.88
C GLN A 235 28.53 -8.22 84.79
N VAL A 236 28.21 -9.50 84.71
CA VAL A 236 26.99 -10.23 85.15
C VAL A 236 25.68 -10.08 84.36
N ASP A 237 25.26 -11.22 83.76
CA ASP A 237 24.07 -12.04 84.10
C ASP A 237 22.79 -11.59 83.39
N SER A 238 21.86 -12.43 82.93
CA SER A 238 21.58 -13.85 83.16
C SER A 238 20.46 -14.31 82.18
N ALA A 239 20.29 -15.64 82.10
CA ALA A 239 19.09 -16.40 81.70
C ALA A 239 18.63 -16.35 80.22
N GLN A 240 18.81 -17.44 79.46
CA GLN A 240 17.89 -18.59 79.34
C GLN A 240 16.48 -18.23 78.85
N ASN A 241 16.14 -18.63 77.62
CA ASN A 241 15.04 -19.58 77.42
C ASN A 241 15.14 -20.32 76.08
N THR A 242 15.11 -21.64 76.24
CA THR A 242 14.97 -22.74 75.28
C THR A 242 13.63 -22.74 74.55
N GLY A 243 13.57 -23.34 73.36
CA GLY A 243 12.28 -23.73 72.76
C GLY A 243 12.35 -24.15 71.30
N ALA A 244 12.96 -25.30 71.03
CA ALA A 244 12.77 -26.04 69.79
C ALA A 244 11.47 -26.85 69.82
N SER A 245 10.95 -27.18 68.63
CA SER A 245 10.33 -28.47 68.24
C SER A 245 8.94 -28.35 67.62
N LYS A 246 8.87 -28.29 66.27
CA LYS A 246 8.34 -29.33 65.37
C LYS A 246 8.11 -28.76 63.97
#